data_AF-A0A933GIU8-F1
#
_entry.id   AF-A0A933GIU8-F1
#
_cell.length_a   1.000
_cell.length_b   1.000
_cell.length_c   1.000
_cell.angle_alpha   90.00
_cell.angle_beta   90.00
_cell.angle_gamma   90.00
#
_symmetry.space_group_name_H-M   'P 1'
#
loop_
_entity.id
_entity.type
_entity.pdbx_description
1 polymer ?
#
loop_
_entity_poly.entity_id
_entity_poly.type
_entity_poly.pdbx_seq_one_letter_code
_entity_poly.pdbx_strand_id
1 'polypeptide(L)'
;MRSFARVAVVIAMVALWAAGRPEAQEGLMKQDRQGPVTVAVTLTAPPAVGAPVKVKVVFDTHSVGLDAIAFDQAVVLRTGAGADVAPTAVEQAQGGGHHRSALVVFPPLAQAEPVRIVVKNVGGVAERSFVWELGPAR
;
A
#
# COMPACT_ATOMS: atom_id res chain seq x y z
N MET A 1 31.12 -68.50 -7.32
CA MET A 1 31.15 -67.69 -8.57
C MET A 1 29.72 -67.21 -8.79
N ARG A 2 29.30 -65.95 -8.63
CA ARG A 2 29.87 -64.63 -8.93
C ARG A 2 29.31 -63.58 -7.95
N SER A 3 30.17 -62.65 -7.50
CA SER A 3 29.82 -61.34 -6.92
C SER A 3 28.97 -60.50 -7.91
N PHE A 4 28.21 -59.46 -7.57
CA PHE A 4 28.55 -58.25 -6.82
C PHE A 4 27.28 -57.54 -6.28
N ALA A 5 27.42 -56.90 -5.12
CA ALA A 5 26.48 -55.94 -4.57
C ALA A 5 26.45 -54.64 -5.39
N ARG A 6 25.28 -54.00 -5.51
CA ARG A 6 25.14 -52.53 -5.57
C ARG A 6 23.84 -52.08 -4.90
N VAL A 7 24.02 -51.41 -3.77
CA VAL A 7 23.04 -50.53 -3.11
C VAL A 7 22.75 -49.34 -4.02
N ALA A 8 21.49 -48.94 -4.13
CA ALA A 8 21.11 -47.59 -4.56
C ALA A 8 19.94 -47.12 -3.69
N VAL A 9 20.27 -46.33 -2.68
CA VAL A 9 19.35 -45.43 -1.96
C VAL A 9 19.12 -44.22 -2.87
N VAL A 10 17.87 -43.84 -3.15
CA VAL A 10 17.56 -42.49 -3.61
C VAL A 10 16.32 -41.96 -2.87
N ILE A 11 16.67 -41.24 -1.81
CA ILE A 11 16.06 -40.09 -1.15
C ILE A 11 14.77 -39.55 -1.79
N ALA A 12 13.71 -39.49 -0.97
CA ALA A 12 12.48 -38.75 -1.21
C ALA A 12 12.75 -37.23 -1.21
N MET A 13 12.27 -36.52 -2.24
CA MET A 13 12.19 -35.06 -2.23
C MET A 13 10.75 -34.62 -1.97
N VAL A 14 10.47 -34.32 -0.69
CA VAL A 14 9.35 -33.46 -0.31
C VAL A 14 9.80 -32.01 -0.55
N ALA A 15 9.36 -31.41 -1.65
CA ALA A 15 9.51 -29.97 -1.85
C ALA A 15 8.30 -29.27 -1.23
N LEU A 16 8.40 -28.95 0.07
CA LEU A 16 7.55 -27.95 0.70
C LEU A 16 7.87 -26.59 0.05
N TRP A 17 7.06 -26.15 -0.90
CA TRP A 17 7.04 -24.76 -1.35
C TRP A 17 6.32 -23.92 -0.28
N ALA A 18 7.00 -23.68 0.84
CA ALA A 18 6.68 -22.54 1.67
C ALA A 18 7.22 -21.30 0.94
N ALA A 19 6.46 -20.80 -0.03
CA ALA A 19 6.68 -19.47 -0.56
C ALA A 19 6.46 -18.50 0.60
N GLY A 20 7.55 -18.12 1.26
CA GLY A 20 7.57 -17.02 2.20
C GLY A 20 7.01 -15.81 1.47
N ARG A 21 5.77 -15.44 1.77
CA ARG A 21 5.31 -14.09 1.52
C ARG A 21 6.19 -13.21 2.40
N PRO A 22 6.95 -12.25 1.84
CA PRO A 22 7.79 -11.42 2.68
C PRO A 22 6.87 -10.67 3.64
N GLU A 23 7.09 -10.84 4.95
CA GLU A 23 6.41 -10.12 6.05
C GLU A 23 6.39 -8.59 5.80
N ALA A 24 7.32 -8.09 4.98
CA ALA A 24 7.40 -6.71 4.53
C ALA A 24 6.15 -6.18 3.80
N GLN A 25 5.31 -7.04 3.18
CA GLN A 25 4.17 -6.57 2.38
C GLN A 25 2.86 -6.44 3.18
N GLU A 26 2.72 -7.15 4.31
CA GLU A 26 1.50 -7.12 5.13
C GLU A 26 1.28 -5.79 5.84
N GLY A 27 2.36 -5.07 6.18
CA GLY A 27 2.26 -3.78 6.87
C GLY A 27 2.00 -2.57 5.97
N LEU A 28 2.16 -2.70 4.64
CA LEU A 28 2.14 -1.56 3.71
C LEU A 28 0.73 -1.15 3.29
N MET A 29 -0.24 -2.05 3.37
CA MET A 29 -1.63 -1.76 3.05
C MET A 29 -2.44 -1.51 4.32
N LYS A 30 -3.26 -0.45 4.29
CA LYS A 30 -4.26 -0.16 5.33
C LYS A 30 -5.58 0.18 4.65
N GLN A 31 -6.69 -0.13 5.32
CA GLN A 31 -8.02 0.07 4.77
C GLN A 31 -8.98 0.56 5.83
N ASP A 32 -9.89 1.42 5.40
CA ASP A 32 -11.00 1.96 6.18
C ASP A 32 -12.31 1.73 5.39
N ARG A 33 -13.38 1.34 6.09
CA ARG A 33 -14.69 0.98 5.51
C ARG A 33 -15.83 1.87 6.02
N GLN A 34 -15.53 3.08 6.49
CA GLN A 34 -16.55 4.02 6.96
C GLN A 34 -17.42 4.54 5.80
N GLY A 35 -18.71 4.71 6.07
CA GLY A 35 -19.66 5.18 5.07
C GLY A 35 -19.86 4.18 3.92
N PRO A 36 -20.31 4.64 2.73
CA PRO A 36 -20.58 3.78 1.59
C PRO A 36 -19.33 3.39 0.80
N VAL A 37 -18.16 3.95 1.12
CA VAL A 37 -16.93 3.77 0.33
C VAL A 37 -15.86 3.12 1.19
N THR A 38 -15.39 1.98 0.73
CA THR A 38 -14.13 1.39 1.17
C THR A 38 -12.97 2.17 0.59
N VAL A 39 -12.03 2.58 1.45
CA VAL A 39 -10.79 3.25 1.06
C VAL A 39 -9.61 2.38 1.49
N ALA A 40 -8.82 1.92 0.54
CA ALA A 40 -7.56 1.26 0.80
C ALA A 40 -6.38 2.11 0.31
N VAL A 41 -5.33 2.17 1.13
CA VAL A 41 -4.09 2.89 0.81
C VAL A 41 -2.93 1.94 1.03
N THR A 42 -2.08 1.79 0.02
CA THR A 42 -0.93 0.89 0.03
C THR A 42 0.33 1.64 -0.32
N LEU A 43 1.31 1.66 0.58
CA LEU A 43 2.66 2.12 0.25
C LEU A 43 3.31 1.19 -0.79
N THR A 44 3.94 1.74 -1.83
CA THR A 44 4.62 0.91 -2.83
C THR A 44 5.96 0.37 -2.33
N ALA A 45 6.52 0.97 -1.28
CA ALA A 45 7.75 0.55 -0.61
C ALA A 45 7.73 1.03 0.84
N PRO A 46 8.52 0.42 1.74
CA PRO A 46 8.74 0.96 3.08
C PRO A 46 9.18 2.44 3.02
N PRO A 47 8.65 3.31 3.89
CA PRO A 47 9.05 4.72 3.92
C PRO A 47 10.54 4.91 4.20
N ALA A 48 11.16 5.86 3.50
CA ALA A 48 12.58 6.20 3.68
C ALA A 48 12.79 7.71 3.53
N VAL A 49 13.72 8.25 4.33
CA VAL A 49 14.13 9.66 4.25
C VAL A 49 14.77 9.93 2.89
N GLY A 50 14.46 11.08 2.28
CA GLY A 50 14.99 11.46 0.97
C GLY A 50 14.35 10.74 -0.22
N ALA A 51 13.47 9.77 0.02
CA ALA A 51 12.71 9.10 -1.04
C ALA A 51 11.27 9.68 -1.14
N PRO A 52 10.73 9.88 -2.35
CA PRO A 52 9.32 10.21 -2.54
C PRO A 52 8.40 9.16 -1.91
N VAL A 53 7.33 9.60 -1.26
CA VAL A 53 6.28 8.69 -0.80
C VAL A 53 5.34 8.39 -1.95
N LYS A 54 5.17 7.11 -2.27
CA LYS A 54 4.27 6.63 -3.32
C LYS A 54 3.23 5.70 -2.73
N VAL A 55 1.96 5.99 -2.96
CA VAL A 55 0.84 5.19 -2.47
C VAL A 55 -0.14 4.85 -3.56
N LYS A 56 -0.52 3.57 -3.65
CA LYS A 56 -1.71 3.18 -4.39
C LYS A 56 -2.94 3.46 -3.52
N VAL A 57 -3.86 4.25 -4.04
CA VAL A 57 -5.15 4.54 -3.39
C VAL A 57 -6.24 3.84 -4.18
N VAL A 58 -7.14 3.14 -3.49
CA VAL A 58 -8.29 2.45 -4.06
C VAL A 58 -9.56 2.90 -3.35
N PHE A 59 -10.53 3.33 -4.12
CA PHE A 59 -11.89 3.62 -3.67
C PHE A 59 -12.82 2.56 -4.27
N ASP A 60 -13.62 1.95 -3.41
CA ASP A 60 -14.47 0.81 -3.76
C ASP A 60 -15.84 0.99 -3.11
N THR A 61 -16.91 0.90 -3.89
CA THR A 61 -18.29 1.03 -3.41
C THR A 61 -19.24 0.28 -4.33
N HIS A 62 -20.49 0.10 -3.88
CA HIS A 62 -21.59 -0.42 -4.69
C HIS A 62 -22.82 0.49 -4.67
N SER A 63 -22.71 1.71 -4.10
CA SER A 63 -23.88 2.57 -3.85
C SER A 63 -23.74 4.02 -4.26
N VAL A 64 -22.53 4.52 -4.52
CA VAL A 64 -22.31 5.94 -4.88
C VAL A 64 -21.35 6.08 -6.06
N GLY A 65 -21.55 7.10 -6.89
CA GLY A 65 -20.61 7.46 -7.95
C GLY A 65 -19.34 8.11 -7.40
N LEU A 66 -18.19 7.74 -7.96
CA LEU A 66 -16.87 8.19 -7.52
C LEU A 66 -16.19 9.12 -8.53
N ASP A 67 -16.77 9.34 -9.72
CA ASP A 67 -16.09 10.03 -10.84
C ASP A 67 -15.71 11.49 -10.55
N ALA A 68 -16.47 12.16 -9.69
CA ALA A 68 -16.20 13.54 -9.27
C ALA A 68 -14.99 13.68 -8.32
N ILE A 69 -14.47 12.58 -7.76
CA ILE A 69 -13.37 12.63 -6.80
C ILE A 69 -12.04 12.80 -7.55
N ALA A 70 -11.36 13.91 -7.34
CA ALA A 70 -10.01 14.11 -7.85
C ALA A 70 -8.99 13.62 -6.80
N PHE A 71 -8.12 12.66 -7.17
CA PHE A 71 -7.17 12.06 -6.22
C PHE A 71 -6.18 13.09 -5.64
N ASP A 72 -5.77 14.06 -6.45
CA ASP A 72 -4.87 15.15 -6.06
C ASP A 72 -5.49 16.16 -5.08
N GLN A 73 -6.82 16.20 -5.00
CA GLN A 73 -7.57 17.04 -4.05
C GLN A 73 -7.99 16.25 -2.80
N ALA A 74 -8.32 14.97 -2.98
CA ALA A 74 -8.85 14.12 -1.92
C ALA A 74 -7.75 13.47 -1.07
N VAL A 75 -6.54 13.30 -1.58
CA VAL A 75 -5.46 12.57 -0.91
C VAL A 75 -4.29 13.49 -0.62
N VAL A 76 -3.91 13.61 0.65
CA VAL A 76 -2.80 14.45 1.10
C VAL A 76 -1.85 13.67 2.02
N LEU A 77 -0.59 14.07 2.05
CA LEU A 77 0.37 13.65 3.07
C LEU A 77 0.31 14.65 4.22
N ARG A 78 0.11 14.19 5.46
CA ARG A 78 0.08 15.07 6.63
C ARG A 78 1.37 14.95 7.44
N THR A 79 2.11 16.05 7.54
CA THR A 79 3.40 16.10 8.26
C THR A 79 3.24 15.88 9.76
N GLY A 80 4.35 15.65 10.46
CA GLY A 80 4.37 15.62 11.93
C GLY A 80 3.80 16.89 12.59
N ALA A 81 3.93 18.05 11.93
CA ALA A 81 3.39 19.32 12.39
C ALA A 81 1.89 19.51 12.10
N GLY A 82 1.23 18.54 11.45
CA GLY A 82 -0.19 18.60 11.10
C GLY A 82 -0.51 19.35 9.81
N ALA A 83 0.50 19.82 9.07
CA ALA A 83 0.30 20.48 7.78
C ALA A 83 0.03 19.45 6.67
N ASP A 84 -0.90 19.77 5.77
CA ASP A 84 -1.20 18.94 4.61
C ASP A 84 -0.33 19.34 3.41
N VAL A 85 0.26 18.33 2.78
CA VAL A 85 1.12 18.43 1.62
C VAL A 85 0.38 17.77 0.45
N ALA A 86 0.16 18.55 -0.61
CA ALA A 86 -0.44 18.07 -1.85
C ALA A 86 0.51 17.09 -2.58
N PRO A 87 -0.04 16.14 -3.35
CA PRO A 87 0.78 15.29 -4.19
C PRO A 87 1.46 16.07 -5.30
N THR A 88 2.64 15.61 -5.70
CA THR A 88 3.37 16.15 -6.85
C THR A 88 2.91 15.51 -8.16
N ALA A 89 2.31 14.31 -8.10
CA ALA A 89 1.73 13.66 -9.26
C ALA A 89 0.62 12.67 -8.88
N VAL A 90 -0.31 12.48 -9.81
CA VAL A 90 -1.25 11.35 -9.84
C VAL A 90 -0.96 10.57 -11.11
N GLU A 91 -0.51 9.33 -10.94
CA GLU A 91 -0.12 8.43 -12.01
C GLU A 91 -1.09 7.26 -12.08
N GLN A 92 -1.19 6.62 -13.25
CA GLN A 92 -1.93 5.36 -13.42
C GLN A 92 -3.38 5.42 -12.90
N ALA A 93 -4.02 6.59 -12.99
CA ALA A 93 -5.41 6.73 -12.60
C ALA A 93 -6.30 5.89 -13.53
N GLN A 94 -7.12 5.03 -12.95
CA GLN A 94 -7.97 4.08 -13.68
C GLN A 94 -9.26 3.77 -12.93
N GLY A 95 -10.20 3.16 -13.66
CA GLY A 95 -11.54 2.89 -13.17
C GLY A 95 -12.46 4.11 -13.29
N GLY A 96 -13.70 3.94 -12.85
CA GLY A 96 -14.77 4.92 -12.96
C GLY A 96 -16.05 4.38 -12.32
N GLY A 97 -17.06 5.22 -12.16
CA GLY A 97 -18.30 4.87 -11.49
C GLY A 97 -18.06 4.45 -10.05
N HIS A 98 -17.99 3.15 -9.78
CA HIS A 98 -18.00 2.58 -8.41
C HIS A 98 -16.67 1.98 -7.94
N HIS A 99 -15.66 1.88 -8.82
CA HIS A 99 -14.33 1.40 -8.47
C HIS A 99 -13.27 2.30 -9.12
N ARG A 100 -12.44 2.95 -8.31
CA ARG A 100 -11.39 3.85 -8.80
C ARG A 100 -10.09 3.62 -8.09
N SER A 101 -8.97 3.78 -8.80
CA SER A 101 -7.65 3.72 -8.19
C SER A 101 -6.65 4.63 -8.90
N ALA A 102 -5.61 5.03 -8.18
CA ALA A 102 -4.47 5.75 -8.75
C ALA A 102 -3.22 5.50 -7.90
N LEU A 103 -2.06 5.77 -8.50
CA LEU A 103 -0.80 5.94 -7.79
C LEU A 103 -0.62 7.43 -7.47
N VAL A 104 -0.60 7.78 -6.20
CA VAL A 104 -0.43 9.16 -5.73
C VAL A 104 1.01 9.33 -5.22
N VAL A 105 1.71 10.32 -5.76
CA VAL A 105 3.13 10.59 -5.48
C VAL A 105 3.25 11.88 -4.69
N PHE A 106 3.98 11.83 -3.58
CA PHE A 106 4.27 12.97 -2.73
C PHE A 106 5.76 13.32 -2.77
N PRO A 107 6.14 14.54 -2.32
CA PRO A 107 7.54 14.91 -2.16
C PRO A 107 8.32 13.93 -1.25
N PRO A 108 9.66 13.94 -1.34
CA PRO A 108 10.50 13.22 -0.40
C PRO A 108 10.26 13.60 1.05
N LEU A 109 10.35 12.62 1.95
CA LEU A 109 10.36 12.88 3.38
C LEU A 109 11.66 13.61 3.77
N ALA A 110 11.51 14.77 4.41
CA ALA A 110 12.66 15.56 4.87
C ALA A 110 13.36 14.97 6.10
N GLN A 111 12.62 14.21 6.92
CA GLN A 111 13.11 13.62 8.16
C GLN A 111 12.44 12.27 8.41
N ALA A 112 12.99 11.50 9.36
CA ALA A 112 12.42 10.23 9.76
C ALA A 112 11.17 10.46 10.63
N GLU A 113 10.00 10.47 10.01
CA GLU A 113 8.71 10.61 10.67
C GLU A 113 7.69 9.61 10.14
N PRO A 114 6.64 9.26 10.93
CA PRO A 114 5.59 8.38 10.45
C PRO A 114 4.93 8.96 9.19
N VAL A 115 4.73 8.12 8.18
CA VAL A 115 3.98 8.51 6.99
C VAL A 115 2.51 8.50 7.32
N ARG A 116 1.86 9.66 7.22
CA ARG A 116 0.41 9.81 7.41
C ARG A 116 -0.25 10.23 6.12
N ILE A 117 -0.99 9.33 5.50
CA ILE A 117 -1.83 9.65 4.34
C ILE A 117 -3.24 9.92 4.83
N VAL A 118 -3.81 11.03 4.36
CA VAL A 118 -5.14 11.47 4.72
C VAL A 118 -6.01 11.49 3.47
N VAL A 119 -7.16 10.82 3.54
CA VAL A 119 -8.19 10.83 2.49
C VAL A 119 -9.38 11.64 2.97
N LYS A 120 -9.72 12.70 2.26
CA LYS A 120 -10.71 13.69 2.64
C LYS A 120 -11.97 13.63 1.80
N ASN A 121 -13.12 13.85 2.44
CA ASN A 121 -14.42 14.06 1.79
C ASN A 121 -14.82 12.95 0.80
N VAL A 122 -14.46 11.70 1.06
CA VAL A 122 -14.84 10.54 0.24
C VAL A 122 -15.98 9.78 0.91
N GLY A 123 -17.10 9.60 0.20
CA GLY A 123 -18.25 8.87 0.72
C GLY A 123 -18.90 9.51 1.95
N GLY A 124 -18.96 10.85 2.03
CA GLY A 124 -19.57 11.57 3.15
C GLY A 124 -18.77 11.52 4.47
N VAL A 125 -17.56 10.95 4.46
CA VAL A 125 -16.65 10.97 5.61
C VAL A 125 -15.64 12.09 5.41
N ALA A 126 -15.56 13.00 6.40
CA ALA A 126 -14.72 14.18 6.33
C ALA A 126 -13.23 13.83 6.17
N GLU A 127 -12.74 12.87 6.95
CA GLU A 127 -11.35 12.48 6.97
C GLU A 127 -11.14 11.01 7.36
N ARG A 128 -10.21 10.33 6.67
CA ARG A 128 -9.64 9.02 7.06
C ARG A 128 -8.12 9.15 7.11
N SER A 129 -7.50 8.66 8.17
CA SER A 129 -6.04 8.76 8.38
C SER A 129 -5.39 7.39 8.42
N PHE A 130 -4.37 7.20 7.58
CA PHE A 130 -3.59 5.96 7.47
C PHE A 130 -2.14 6.25 7.86
N VAL A 131 -1.65 5.60 8.92
CA VAL A 131 -0.34 5.89 9.52
C VAL A 131 0.58 4.67 9.47
N TRP A 132 1.79 4.85 8.94
CA TRP A 132 2.87 3.88 8.96
C TRP A 132 4.07 4.44 9.72
N GLU A 133 4.57 3.69 10.69
CA GLU A 133 5.80 4.04 11.39
C GLU A 133 7.00 3.86 10.46
N LEU A 134 7.95 4.78 10.51
CA LEU A 134 9.27 4.56 9.92
C LEU A 134 10.01 3.57 10.83
N GLY A 135 10.30 2.37 10.33
CA GLY A 135 11.19 1.45 11.03
C GLY A 135 12.57 2.10 11.24
N PRO A 136 13.35 1.69 12.26
CA PRO A 136 14.71 2.19 12.42
C PRO A 136 15.49 1.91 11.14
N ALA A 137 16.24 2.92 10.66
CA ALA A 137 17.19 2.73 9.58
C ALA A 137 18.14 1.59 10.00
N ARG A 138 18.08 0.46 9.27
CA ARG A 138 19.01 -0.65 9.47
C ARG A 138 20.27 -0.40 8.67
#